data_AF-A0A9P1NG87-F1
#
_entry.id   AF-A0A9P1NG87-F1
#
_cell.length_a   1.000
_cell.length_b   1.000
_cell.length_c   1.000
_cell.angle_alpha   90.00
_cell.angle_beta   90.00
_cell.angle_gamma   90.00
#
_symmetry.space_group_name_H-M   'P 1'
#
loop_
_entity.id
_entity.type
_entity.pdbx_description
1 polymer ?
#
loop_
_entity_poly.entity_id
_entity_poly.type
_entity_poly.pdbx_seq_one_letter_code
_entity_poly.pdbx_strand_id
1 'polypeptide(L)'
;MSAQAGTLGGVAHGRHQDFYDWEFAKKVWFEMNTWEAEEKEWAKYAADFDLWMLEWKKNNQTAKKLLASYPPEKRKNIERAYDIQMAWDTWYDGLYWPWFNNYRGISQVSPRLDKIKALKSFDQRRAEANALNASSGPCNPQKFLHECGPWPDWRSPEMKAEERKLEELRAGRLKGH
;
A
#
# COMPACT_ATOMS: atom_id res chain seq x y z
N MET A 1 -0.80 -7.88 1.84
CA MET A 1 -2.26 -7.83 1.85
C MET A 1 -2.64 -6.85 2.95
N SER A 2 -3.49 -5.84 2.70
CA SER A 2 -4.40 -5.37 3.75
C SER A 2 -5.09 -6.65 4.19
N ALA A 3 -5.00 -6.99 5.48
CA ALA A 3 -4.82 -8.40 5.82
C ALA A 3 -6.02 -9.28 5.44
N GLN A 4 -7.17 -8.70 5.06
CA GLN A 4 -8.42 -9.44 4.88
C GLN A 4 -9.19 -9.22 3.56
N ALA A 5 -9.03 -8.12 2.81
CA ALA A 5 -9.96 -7.82 1.70
C ALA A 5 -9.69 -8.56 0.37
N GLY A 6 -8.44 -8.97 0.15
CA GLY A 6 -7.95 -9.35 -1.17
C GLY A 6 -7.78 -8.15 -2.12
N THR A 7 -6.81 -8.27 -3.01
CA THR A 7 -6.43 -7.22 -3.98
C THR A 7 -7.55 -6.97 -4.99
N LEU A 8 -7.84 -5.70 -5.33
CA LEU A 8 -8.67 -5.33 -6.48
C LEU A 8 -8.02 -5.76 -7.81
N GLY A 9 -6.69 -5.88 -7.80
CA GLY A 9 -5.87 -6.40 -8.89
C GLY A 9 -5.59 -5.36 -9.98
N GLY A 10 -4.33 -5.23 -10.38
CA GLY A 10 -3.93 -4.55 -11.62
C GLY A 10 -3.93 -3.02 -11.60
N VAL A 11 -4.07 -2.36 -10.46
CA VAL A 11 -4.11 -0.89 -10.40
C VAL A 11 -2.73 -0.30 -10.11
N ALA A 12 -1.87 -0.32 -11.12
CA ALA A 12 -0.67 0.52 -11.10
C ALA A 12 -1.11 1.99 -11.22
N HIS A 13 -1.30 2.64 -10.07
CA HIS A 13 -1.57 4.08 -9.89
C HIS A 13 -3.05 4.48 -10.02
N GLY A 14 -3.81 4.37 -8.93
CA GLY A 14 -5.15 4.96 -8.84
C GLY A 14 -5.14 6.47 -9.12
N ARG A 15 -5.99 6.92 -10.04
CA ARG A 15 -6.22 8.33 -10.41
C ARG A 15 -7.46 8.86 -9.72
N HIS A 16 -7.66 10.18 -9.74
CA HIS A 16 -8.82 10.84 -9.13
C HIS A 16 -10.16 10.17 -9.48
N GLN A 17 -10.39 9.89 -10.76
CA GLN A 17 -11.63 9.25 -11.23
C GLN A 17 -11.83 7.79 -10.82
N ASP A 18 -10.80 7.14 -10.29
CA ASP A 18 -10.86 5.72 -9.93
C ASP A 18 -11.44 5.52 -8.51
N PHE A 19 -11.58 6.59 -7.74
CA PHE A 19 -12.15 6.60 -6.38
C PHE A 19 -13.61 7.04 -6.40
N TYR A 20 -14.39 6.53 -5.46
CA TYR A 20 -15.75 7.02 -5.20
C TYR A 20 -15.74 8.33 -4.43
N ASP A 21 -14.86 8.44 -3.43
CA ASP A 21 -14.59 9.66 -2.66
C ASP A 21 -13.08 9.91 -2.56
N TRP A 22 -12.60 10.83 -3.38
CA TRP A 22 -11.19 11.22 -3.42
C TRP A 22 -10.68 11.83 -2.13
N GLU A 23 -11.47 12.69 -1.50
CA GLU A 23 -11.06 13.36 -0.27
C GLU A 23 -10.97 12.34 0.88
N PHE A 24 -11.79 11.29 0.83
CA PHE A 24 -11.61 10.16 1.72
C PHE A 24 -10.35 9.36 1.44
N ALA A 25 -10.05 9.03 0.18
CA ALA A 25 -8.83 8.32 -0.17
C ALA A 25 -7.57 9.10 0.26
N LYS A 26 -7.60 10.44 0.11
CA LYS A 26 -6.58 11.35 0.66
C LYS A 26 -6.46 11.24 2.16
N LYS A 27 -7.58 11.25 2.88
CA LYS A 27 -7.59 11.08 4.33
C LYS A 27 -6.97 9.75 4.74
N VAL A 28 -7.35 8.65 4.09
CA VAL A 28 -6.77 7.32 4.34
C VAL A 28 -5.26 7.38 4.16
N TRP A 29 -4.78 7.91 3.02
CA TRP A 29 -3.35 7.95 2.75
C TRP A 29 -2.54 8.87 3.66
N PHE A 30 -2.97 10.13 3.82
CA PHE A 30 -2.19 11.17 4.49
C PHE A 30 -2.40 11.21 6.01
N GLU A 31 -3.59 10.85 6.50
CA GLU A 31 -3.92 10.92 7.93
C GLU A 31 -3.90 9.54 8.60
N MET A 32 -4.28 8.47 7.91
CA MET A 32 -4.24 7.10 8.44
C MET A 32 -2.92 6.41 8.08
N ASN A 33 -1.82 7.07 8.38
CA ASN A 33 -0.49 6.71 7.86
C ASN A 33 0.18 5.49 8.54
N THR A 34 -0.51 4.79 9.45
CA THR A 34 -0.03 3.56 10.08
C THR A 34 -0.95 2.39 9.77
N TRP A 35 -0.40 1.17 9.80
CA TRP A 35 -1.14 -0.08 9.67
C TRP A 35 -2.36 -0.14 10.61
N GLU A 36 -2.19 0.22 11.89
CA GLU A 36 -3.26 0.14 12.88
C GLU A 36 -4.38 1.15 12.62
N ALA A 37 -4.05 2.33 12.09
CA ALA A 37 -5.03 3.36 11.76
C ALA A 37 -5.86 2.94 10.54
N GLU A 38 -5.20 2.41 9.50
CA GLU A 38 -5.84 1.92 8.29
C GLU A 38 -6.73 0.70 8.58
N GLU A 39 -6.22 -0.33 9.25
CA GLU A 39 -7.00 -1.53 9.61
C GLU A 39 -8.20 -1.21 10.51
N LYS A 40 -8.05 -0.26 11.45
CA LYS A 40 -9.16 0.20 12.28
C LYS A 40 -10.26 0.88 11.46
N GLU A 41 -9.89 1.62 10.42
CA GLU A 41 -10.86 2.22 9.51
C GLU A 41 -11.51 1.15 8.62
N TRP A 42 -10.69 0.26 8.06
CA TRP A 42 -11.13 -0.88 7.24
C TRP A 42 -12.20 -1.73 7.94
N ALA A 43 -11.96 -2.08 9.20
CA ALA A 43 -12.85 -2.94 9.99
C ALA A 43 -14.29 -2.42 10.13
N LYS A 44 -14.51 -1.11 9.95
CA LYS A 44 -15.86 -0.51 9.98
C LYS A 44 -16.70 -0.91 8.77
N TYR A 45 -16.06 -1.22 7.65
CA TYR A 45 -16.68 -1.37 6.34
C TYR A 45 -16.49 -2.77 5.72
N ALA A 46 -15.52 -3.53 6.22
CA ALA A 46 -15.11 -4.83 5.69
C ALA A 46 -16.28 -5.80 5.45
N ALA A 47 -17.23 -5.89 6.40
CA ALA A 47 -18.33 -6.85 6.31
C ALA A 47 -19.24 -6.63 5.08
N ASP A 48 -19.51 -5.37 4.71
CA ASP A 48 -20.29 -5.07 3.51
C ASP A 48 -19.45 -5.21 2.24
N PHE A 49 -18.16 -4.83 2.32
CA PHE A 49 -17.24 -4.86 1.20
C PHE A 49 -16.88 -6.28 0.76
N ASP A 50 -16.54 -7.18 1.68
CA ASP A 50 -16.05 -8.52 1.36
C ASP A 50 -17.06 -9.29 0.50
N LEU A 51 -18.36 -9.15 0.81
CA LEU A 51 -19.44 -9.76 0.02
C LEU A 51 -19.51 -9.17 -1.39
N TRP A 52 -19.40 -7.85 -1.53
CA TRP A 52 -19.39 -7.18 -2.82
C TRP A 52 -18.13 -7.51 -3.63
N MET A 53 -16.99 -7.67 -2.96
CA MET A 53 -15.69 -7.97 -3.56
C MET A 53 -15.67 -9.37 -4.19
N LEU A 54 -16.44 -10.32 -3.66
CA LEU A 54 -16.65 -11.62 -4.31
C LEU A 54 -17.31 -11.47 -5.69
N GLU A 55 -18.28 -10.57 -5.81
CA GLU A 55 -18.93 -10.27 -7.10
C GLU A 55 -17.98 -9.50 -8.03
N TRP A 56 -17.19 -8.56 -7.48
CA TRP A 56 -16.18 -7.82 -8.24
C TRP A 56 -15.16 -8.76 -8.91
N LYS A 57 -14.62 -9.72 -8.15
CA LYS A 57 -13.65 -10.70 -8.64
C LYS A 57 -14.22 -11.60 -9.74
N LYS A 58 -15.53 -11.85 -9.75
CA LYS A 58 -16.21 -12.57 -10.84
C LYS A 58 -16.39 -11.69 -12.06
N ASN A 59 -16.94 -10.49 -11.88
CA ASN A 59 -17.19 -9.53 -12.95
C ASN A 59 -17.36 -8.11 -12.39
N ASN A 60 -16.37 -7.24 -12.64
CA ASN A 60 -16.36 -5.87 -12.14
C ASN A 60 -17.54 -5.02 -12.65
N GLN A 61 -18.01 -5.21 -13.89
CA GLN A 61 -19.13 -4.45 -14.45
C GLN A 61 -20.45 -4.82 -13.76
N THR A 62 -20.64 -6.12 -13.48
CA THR A 62 -21.81 -6.60 -12.73
C THR A 62 -21.78 -6.10 -11.30
N ALA A 63 -20.63 -6.15 -10.62
CA ALA A 63 -20.48 -5.63 -9.27
C ALA A 63 -20.76 -4.13 -9.17
N LYS A 64 -20.32 -3.33 -10.16
CA LYS A 64 -20.64 -1.89 -10.24
C LYS A 64 -22.14 -1.64 -10.41
N LYS A 65 -22.86 -2.47 -11.17
CA LYS A 65 -24.32 -2.38 -11.29
C LYS A 65 -25.02 -2.79 -10.00
N LEU A 66 -24.57 -3.86 -9.36
CA LEU A 66 -25.10 -4.34 -8.08
C LEU A 66 -24.98 -3.27 -7.00
N LEU A 67 -23.86 -2.53 -6.98
CA LEU A 67 -23.63 -1.46 -6.01
C LEU A 67 -24.79 -0.44 -5.96
N ALA A 68 -25.38 -0.10 -7.11
CA ALA A 68 -26.50 0.84 -7.20
C ALA A 68 -27.82 0.31 -6.60
N SER A 69 -27.93 -0.99 -6.40
CA SER A 69 -29.12 -1.63 -5.82
C SER A 69 -29.09 -1.76 -4.30
N TYR A 70 -27.93 -1.54 -3.65
CA TYR A 70 -27.84 -1.58 -2.20
C TYR A 70 -28.50 -0.35 -1.55
N PRO A 71 -29.00 -0.50 -0.30
CA PRO A 71 -29.42 0.65 0.50
C PRO A 71 -28.32 1.70 0.61
N PRO A 72 -28.65 3.01 0.69
CA PRO A 72 -27.66 4.08 0.66
C PRO A 72 -26.52 3.93 1.67
N GLU A 73 -26.82 3.49 2.89
CA GLU A 73 -25.81 3.29 3.94
C GLU A 73 -24.83 2.16 3.58
N LYS A 74 -25.35 1.01 3.16
CA LYS A 74 -24.56 -0.15 2.74
C LYS A 74 -23.71 0.17 1.50
N ARG A 75 -24.30 0.86 0.52
CA ARG A 75 -23.57 1.34 -0.66
C ARG A 75 -22.40 2.23 -0.25
N LYS A 76 -22.63 3.19 0.65
CA LYS A 76 -21.58 4.08 1.14
C LYS A 76 -20.47 3.33 1.86
N ASN A 77 -20.78 2.31 2.66
CA ASN A 77 -19.77 1.46 3.31
C ASN A 77 -18.88 0.76 2.28
N ILE A 78 -19.48 0.18 1.23
CA ILE A 78 -18.75 -0.49 0.15
C ILE A 78 -17.85 0.51 -0.58
N GLU A 79 -18.37 1.69 -0.92
CA GLU A 79 -17.58 2.76 -1.57
C GLU A 79 -16.37 3.19 -0.71
N ARG A 80 -16.56 3.35 0.62
CA ARG A 80 -15.46 3.68 1.54
C ARG A 80 -14.41 2.60 1.61
N ALA A 81 -14.82 1.34 1.79
CA ALA A 81 -13.88 0.22 1.77
C ALA A 81 -13.15 0.11 0.43
N TYR A 82 -13.84 0.31 -0.69
CA TYR A 82 -13.22 0.32 -2.01
C TYR A 82 -12.09 1.37 -2.08
N ASP A 83 -12.34 2.59 -1.62
CA ASP A 83 -11.33 3.66 -1.63
C ASP A 83 -10.13 3.35 -0.71
N ILE A 84 -10.36 2.72 0.46
CA ILE A 84 -9.28 2.23 1.33
C ILE A 84 -8.46 1.16 0.61
N GLN A 85 -9.11 0.16 0.01
CA GLN A 85 -8.43 -0.92 -0.70
C GLN A 85 -7.63 -0.40 -1.88
N MET A 86 -8.16 0.55 -2.65
CA MET A 86 -7.45 1.20 -3.76
C MET A 86 -6.20 1.95 -3.29
N ALA A 87 -6.31 2.67 -2.17
CA ALA A 87 -5.16 3.33 -1.57
C ALA A 87 -4.10 2.32 -1.13
N TRP A 88 -4.52 1.27 -0.42
CA TRP A 88 -3.63 0.19 0.03
C TRP A 88 -2.96 -0.53 -1.15
N ASP A 89 -3.71 -0.95 -2.17
CA ASP A 89 -3.20 -1.63 -3.36
C ASP A 89 -2.16 -0.75 -4.06
N THR A 90 -2.41 0.56 -4.16
CA THR A 90 -1.45 1.46 -4.80
C THR A 90 -0.17 1.61 -3.98
N TRP A 91 -0.26 1.70 -2.65
CA TRP A 91 0.91 1.68 -1.79
C TRP A 91 1.68 0.37 -1.92
N TYR A 92 0.97 -0.76 -1.85
CA TYR A 92 1.57 -2.08 -1.84
C TYR A 92 2.23 -2.39 -3.19
N ASP A 93 1.48 -2.34 -4.28
CA ASP A 93 1.98 -2.69 -5.62
C ASP A 93 2.90 -1.62 -6.19
N GLY A 94 2.66 -0.35 -5.86
CA GLY A 94 3.42 0.79 -6.40
C GLY A 94 4.71 1.09 -5.66
N LEU A 95 4.76 0.89 -4.34
CA LEU A 95 5.87 1.31 -3.49
C LEU A 95 6.53 0.13 -2.78
N TYR A 96 5.75 -0.64 -2.03
CA TYR A 96 6.27 -1.64 -1.11
C TYR A 96 6.78 -2.89 -1.82
N TRP A 97 5.93 -3.56 -2.61
CA TRP A 97 6.23 -4.83 -3.26
C TRP A 97 7.41 -4.76 -4.24
N PRO A 98 7.55 -3.70 -5.09
CA PRO A 98 8.73 -3.55 -5.94
C PRO A 98 10.01 -3.36 -5.13
N TRP A 99 9.95 -2.59 -4.03
CA TRP A 99 11.10 -2.46 -3.12
C TRP A 99 11.44 -3.82 -2.51
N PHE A 100 10.45 -4.49 -1.93
CA PHE A 100 10.63 -5.73 -1.19
C PHE A 100 11.21 -6.83 -2.09
N ASN A 101 10.68 -7.02 -3.30
CA ASN A 101 11.20 -8.00 -4.24
C ASN A 101 12.64 -7.72 -4.67
N ASN A 102 12.99 -6.46 -4.95
CA ASN A 102 14.35 -6.10 -5.30
C ASN A 102 15.30 -6.29 -4.11
N TYR A 103 14.88 -5.85 -2.91
CA TYR A 103 15.65 -6.01 -1.68
C TYR A 103 15.89 -7.48 -1.36
N ARG A 104 14.85 -8.32 -1.45
CA ARG A 104 14.90 -9.77 -1.26
C ARG A 104 15.80 -10.44 -2.30
N GLY A 105 15.58 -10.19 -3.58
CA GLY A 105 16.34 -10.79 -4.67
C GLY A 105 17.84 -10.50 -4.56
N ILE A 106 18.21 -9.26 -4.29
CA ILE A 106 19.62 -8.88 -4.11
C ILE A 106 20.19 -9.48 -2.82
N SER A 107 19.48 -9.39 -1.69
CA SER A 107 19.96 -9.88 -0.39
C SER A 107 20.18 -11.40 -0.37
N GLN A 108 19.37 -12.16 -1.11
CA GLN A 108 19.46 -13.61 -1.16
C GLN A 108 20.44 -14.11 -2.23
N VAL A 109 20.43 -13.52 -3.43
CA VAL A 109 21.11 -14.12 -4.60
C VAL A 109 22.47 -13.45 -4.92
N SER A 110 22.69 -12.19 -4.53
CA SER A 110 23.95 -11.50 -4.85
C SER A 110 25.04 -11.82 -3.83
N PRO A 111 26.20 -12.37 -4.24
CA PRO A 111 27.36 -12.53 -3.35
C PRO A 111 28.19 -11.24 -3.20
N ARG A 112 27.93 -10.19 -4.01
CA ARG A 112 28.73 -8.95 -3.99
C ARG A 112 28.33 -8.05 -2.82
N LEU A 113 29.25 -7.82 -1.88
CA LEU A 113 29.04 -6.99 -0.68
C LEU A 113 28.63 -5.55 -1.02
N ASP A 114 29.20 -4.92 -2.04
CA ASP A 114 28.90 -3.50 -2.36
C ASP A 114 27.44 -3.30 -2.76
N LYS A 115 26.87 -4.25 -3.50
CA LYS A 115 25.45 -4.22 -3.85
C LYS A 115 24.57 -4.36 -2.61
N ILE A 116 24.95 -5.24 -1.68
CA ILE A 116 24.24 -5.44 -0.40
C ILE A 116 24.37 -4.20 0.49
N LYS A 117 25.57 -3.59 0.58
CA LYS A 117 25.83 -2.38 1.38
C LYS A 117 24.99 -1.20 0.88
N ALA A 118 24.84 -1.04 -0.43
CA ALA A 118 24.07 0.04 -1.04
C ALA A 118 22.54 -0.09 -0.89
N LEU A 119 22.02 -1.23 -0.43
CA LEU A 119 20.58 -1.39 -0.21
C LEU A 119 20.11 -0.57 0.99
N LYS A 120 19.02 0.16 0.80
CA LYS A 120 18.31 0.89 1.86
C LYS A 120 17.15 0.04 2.38
N SER A 121 16.97 0.03 3.70
CA SER A 121 15.74 -0.52 4.29
C SER A 121 14.52 0.28 3.83
N PHE A 122 13.31 -0.27 3.98
CA PHE A 122 12.11 0.46 3.60
C PHE A 122 11.95 1.73 4.43
N ASP A 123 12.26 1.68 5.72
CA ASP A 123 12.22 2.84 6.61
C ASP A 123 13.16 3.96 6.15
N GLN A 124 14.39 3.62 5.72
CA GLN A 124 15.32 4.60 5.16
C GLN A 124 14.77 5.21 3.87
N ARG A 125 14.22 4.39 2.98
CA ARG A 125 13.66 4.84 1.70
C ARG A 125 12.43 5.75 1.91
N ARG A 126 11.57 5.40 2.88
CA ARG A 126 10.42 6.19 3.29
C ARG A 126 10.84 7.52 3.91
N ALA A 127 11.83 7.51 4.81
CA ALA A 127 12.34 8.73 5.43
C ALA A 127 12.92 9.70 4.39
N GLU A 128 13.69 9.19 3.41
CA GLU A 128 14.20 10.00 2.31
C GLU A 128 13.09 10.57 1.43
N ALA A 129 12.08 9.76 1.08
CA ALA A 129 10.93 10.23 0.31
C ALA A 129 10.16 11.33 1.05
N ASN A 130 9.89 11.13 2.35
CA ASN A 130 9.21 12.12 3.19
C ASN A 130 10.04 13.41 3.35
N ALA A 131 11.36 13.29 3.50
CA ALA A 131 12.25 14.45 3.57
C ALA A 131 12.24 15.23 2.25
N LEU A 132 12.32 14.55 1.10
CA LEU A 132 12.23 15.18 -0.21
C LEU A 132 10.90 15.90 -0.42
N ASN A 133 9.79 15.32 0.04
CA ASN A 133 8.47 15.94 0.00
C ASN A 133 8.37 17.18 0.90
N ALA A 134 9.16 17.26 1.96
CA ALA A 134 9.21 18.40 2.88
C ALA A 134 10.20 19.51 2.44
N SER A 135 11.28 19.17 1.73
CA SER A 135 12.41 20.08 1.47
C SER A 135 12.47 20.68 0.06
N SER A 136 11.64 20.22 -0.88
CA SER A 136 11.71 20.61 -2.30
C SER A 136 10.59 21.61 -2.64
N GLY A 137 10.74 22.39 -3.73
CA GLY A 137 9.70 23.24 -4.35
C GLY A 137 8.44 22.47 -4.78
N PRO A 138 7.88 22.58 -6.01
CA PRO A 138 6.77 21.68 -6.38
C PRO A 138 7.24 20.24 -6.18
N CYS A 139 6.64 19.51 -5.24
CA CYS A 139 7.08 18.17 -4.87
C CYS A 139 7.17 17.31 -6.13
N ASN A 140 8.13 16.37 -6.18
CA ASN A 140 8.12 15.37 -7.25
C ASN A 140 7.05 14.35 -6.86
N PRO A 141 5.83 14.40 -7.44
CA PRO A 141 4.73 13.62 -6.94
C PRO A 141 4.96 12.19 -7.42
N GLN A 142 5.70 11.41 -6.63
CA GLN A 142 5.92 10.01 -6.95
C GLN A 142 4.60 9.25 -6.70
N LYS A 143 3.81 9.19 -7.78
CA LYS A 143 3.00 8.06 -8.25
C LYS A 143 1.78 7.61 -7.42
N PHE A 144 1.35 8.36 -6.42
CA PHE A 144 -0.02 8.24 -5.88
C PHE A 144 -0.63 9.60 -5.54
N LEU A 145 -1.92 9.76 -5.87
CA LEU A 145 -2.71 11.01 -5.86
C LEU A 145 -2.17 12.18 -6.72
N HIS A 146 -0.94 12.08 -7.24
CA HIS A 146 -0.19 13.22 -7.78
C HIS A 146 -0.04 14.38 -6.77
N GLU A 147 -0.18 14.08 -5.47
CA GLU A 147 -0.15 15.06 -4.39
C GLU A 147 1.08 14.83 -3.50
N CYS A 148 1.57 15.92 -2.92
CA CYS A 148 2.68 15.87 -1.97
C CYS A 148 2.17 15.40 -0.62
N GLY A 149 2.87 14.45 0.01
CA GLY A 149 2.63 14.13 1.40
C GLY A 149 3.43 12.91 1.87
N PRO A 150 3.29 12.53 3.14
CA PRO A 150 4.02 11.39 3.69
C PRO A 150 3.63 10.10 2.97
N TRP A 151 4.61 9.22 2.79
CA TRP A 151 4.35 7.82 2.46
C TRP A 151 3.89 7.08 3.72
N PRO A 152 2.73 6.40 3.68
CA PRO A 152 2.23 5.65 4.83
C PRO A 152 3.10 4.42 5.13
N ASP A 153 3.04 3.97 6.38
CA ASP A 153 3.60 2.70 6.86
C ASP A 153 2.50 1.67 7.12
N TRP A 154 1.97 1.10 6.04
CA TRP A 154 0.97 0.03 6.10
C TRP A 154 1.59 -1.37 6.06
N ARG A 155 2.85 -1.51 6.46
CA ARG A 155 3.46 -2.83 6.64
C ARG A 155 2.85 -3.48 7.87
N SER A 156 2.25 -4.66 7.68
CA SER A 156 1.77 -5.49 8.77
C SER A 156 2.93 -5.98 9.66
N PRO A 157 2.64 -6.50 10.88
CA PRO A 157 3.66 -7.12 11.72
C PRO A 157 4.45 -8.23 11.02
N GLU A 158 3.78 -9.03 10.18
CA GLU A 158 4.39 -10.13 9.41
C GLU A 158 5.36 -9.59 8.36
N MET A 159 4.97 -8.53 7.63
CA MET A 159 5.85 -7.86 6.66
C MET A 159 7.10 -7.31 7.34
N LYS A 160 6.93 -6.62 8.48
CA LYS A 160 8.05 -6.10 9.27
C LYS A 160 8.95 -7.23 9.80
N ALA A 161 8.39 -8.38 10.17
CA ALA A 161 9.16 -9.54 10.61
C ALA A 161 9.95 -10.17 9.44
N GLU A 162 9.38 -10.24 8.24
CA GLU A 162 10.07 -10.75 7.06
C GLU A 162 11.22 -9.83 6.64
N GLU A 163 11.01 -8.52 6.65
CA GLU A 163 12.07 -7.53 6.40
C GLU A 163 13.24 -7.70 7.37
N ARG A 164 12.95 -7.86 8.66
CA ARG A 164 13.98 -8.06 9.68
C ARG A 164 14.84 -9.30 9.42
N LYS A 165 14.23 -10.41 9.01
CA LYS A 165 14.97 -11.63 8.62
C LYS A 165 15.91 -11.36 7.45
N LEU A 166 15.48 -10.57 6.45
CA LEU A 166 16.33 -10.19 5.32
C LEU A 166 17.46 -9.26 5.74
N GLU A 167 17.21 -8.32 6.65
CA GLU A 167 18.24 -7.44 7.23
C GLU A 167 19.28 -8.22 8.03
N GLU A 168 18.86 -9.20 8.83
CA GLU A 168 19.75 -10.08 9.57
C GLU A 168 20.62 -10.93 8.63
N LEU A 169 20.04 -11.51 7.57
CA LEU A 169 20.78 -12.24 6.54
C LEU A 169 21.83 -11.34 5.87
N ARG A 170 21.47 -10.10 5.55
CA ARG A 170 22.39 -9.09 5.02
C ARG A 170 23.51 -8.79 6.03
N ALA A 171 23.17 -8.54 7.29
CA ALA A 171 24.14 -8.22 8.33
C ALA A 171 25.12 -9.38 8.57
N GLY A 172 24.63 -10.63 8.54
CA GLY A 172 25.47 -11.83 8.61
C GLY A 172 26.47 -11.92 7.46
N ARG A 173 26.03 -11.67 6.21
CA ARG A 173 26.93 -11.64 5.04
C ARG A 173 27.97 -10.54 5.11
N LEU A 174 27.66 -9.40 5.74
CA LEU A 174 28.61 -8.30 5.95
C LEU A 174 29.66 -8.60 7.02
N LYS A 175 29.41 -9.54 7.95
CA LYS A 175 30.31 -9.89 9.06
C LYS A 175 31.22 -11.11 8.77
N GLY A 176 30.87 -11.94 7.79
CA GLY A 176 31.61 -13.16 7.44
C GLY A 176 32.86 -12.96 6.56
N HIS A 177 33.30 -11.71 6.38
CA HIS A 177 34.47 -11.28 5.62
C HIS A 177 35.28 -10.30 6.46
#